data_AF-A0A1L8WSG8-F1
#
_entry.id   AF-A0A1L8WSG8-F1
#
_cell.length_a   1.000
_cell.length_b   1.000
_cell.length_c   1.000
_cell.angle_alpha   90.00
_cell.angle_beta   90.00
_cell.angle_gamma   90.00
#
_symmetry.space_group_name_H-M   'P 1'
#
loop_
_entity.id
_entity.type
_entity.pdbx_description
1 polymer ?
#
loop_
_entity_poly.entity_id
_entity_poly.type
_entity_poly.pdbx_seq_one_letter_code
_entity_poly.pdbx_strand_id
1 'polypeptide(L)'
;METSTIETQPVLSEEIVENETKRKENQNENHVYLESKKRDHQDIVLLIETAEAELADLRLRKALIESDFSKLLDYFTRYITNETPISPIGKTSLIEYVAYELLRPLNDIGLELSETAYDTWKTRHFLANYNLNEQNELIFSFIIPTINQRYQVEAINLLEVSPETMEITIQDDRVLSLIRYWSVDRLFSTGQITIFNHKINQILAHARTLGFFVNQTLLDNTKPLHLTLQSEFELTEQVLDDIFITTMNHPSYDFEKIMEEQYKVLLDKGQSLIISKNQQNQTTLEISSGEYHRSVIDFFINYEFLVPLIVRKV
;
A
#
# COMPACT_ATOMS: atom_id res chain seq x y z
N MET A 1 70.98 -51.29 -74.05
CA MET A 1 70.61 -51.71 -72.68
C MET A 1 70.83 -50.49 -71.82
N GLU A 2 69.76 -49.96 -71.20
CA GLU A 2 69.75 -48.90 -70.16
C GLU A 2 70.30 -47.53 -70.61
N THR A 3 69.77 -46.35 -70.28
CA THR A 3 69.02 -45.83 -69.13
C THR A 3 68.35 -44.49 -69.59
N SER A 4 67.06 -44.23 -69.30
CA SER A 4 66.56 -43.43 -68.16
C SER A 4 66.69 -41.90 -68.38
N THR A 5 65.60 -41.22 -68.76
CA THR A 5 64.61 -40.44 -67.96
C THR A 5 64.91 -38.92 -68.01
N ILE A 6 64.00 -38.10 -68.58
CA ILE A 6 63.10 -37.13 -67.89
C ILE A 6 63.91 -36.21 -66.95
N GLU A 7 63.94 -34.90 -67.14
CA GLU A 7 62.90 -34.02 -66.61
C GLU A 7 62.82 -32.68 -67.34
N THR A 8 61.60 -32.38 -67.77
CA THR A 8 61.15 -31.04 -68.15
C THR A 8 60.29 -30.53 -66.99
N GLN A 9 60.63 -29.36 -66.44
CA GLN A 9 59.88 -28.52 -65.48
C GLN A 9 59.81 -29.02 -64.01
N PRO A 10 59.99 -28.12 -63.01
CA PRO A 10 58.92 -27.20 -62.63
C PRO A 10 59.43 -25.81 -62.19
N VAL A 11 59.20 -24.77 -62.99
CA VAL A 11 59.40 -23.38 -62.53
C VAL A 11 58.11 -22.54 -62.67
N LEU A 12 57.12 -23.02 -63.44
CA LEU A 12 55.83 -22.33 -63.56
C LEU A 12 54.78 -22.73 -62.51
N SER A 13 54.97 -23.81 -61.76
CA SER A 13 53.95 -24.34 -60.83
C SER A 13 54.03 -23.76 -59.42
N GLU A 14 55.21 -23.36 -58.92
CA GLU A 14 55.36 -22.84 -57.56
C GLU A 14 54.88 -21.39 -57.42
N GLU A 15 55.18 -20.50 -58.38
CA GLU A 15 54.73 -19.09 -58.35
C GLU A 15 53.20 -18.93 -58.50
N ILE A 16 52.54 -19.85 -59.22
CA ILE A 16 51.08 -19.83 -59.39
C ILE A 16 50.40 -20.33 -58.11
N VAL A 17 50.94 -21.39 -57.48
CA VAL A 17 50.44 -21.92 -56.21
C VAL A 17 50.67 -20.93 -55.07
N GLU A 18 51.82 -20.27 -55.00
CA GLU A 18 52.09 -19.26 -53.97
C GLU A 18 51.21 -18.00 -54.13
N ASN A 19 50.93 -17.55 -55.35
CA ASN A 19 50.02 -16.42 -55.61
C ASN A 19 48.54 -16.77 -55.37
N GLU A 20 48.10 -18.00 -55.67
CA GLU A 20 46.75 -18.45 -55.32
C GLU A 20 46.56 -18.65 -53.82
N THR A 21 47.60 -19.10 -53.12
CA THR A 21 47.58 -19.28 -51.66
C THR A 21 47.57 -17.94 -50.95
N LYS A 22 48.42 -16.99 -51.36
CA LYS A 22 48.38 -15.58 -50.89
C LYS A 22 47.06 -14.89 -51.24
N ARG A 23 46.45 -15.16 -52.40
CA ARG A 23 45.11 -14.61 -52.73
C ARG A 23 44.00 -15.19 -51.85
N LYS A 24 44.03 -16.50 -51.59
CA LYS A 24 43.05 -17.16 -50.70
C LYS A 24 43.23 -16.72 -49.25
N GLU A 25 44.46 -16.56 -48.78
CA GLU A 25 44.78 -15.99 -47.45
C GLU A 25 44.32 -14.54 -47.34
N ASN A 26 44.64 -13.67 -48.31
CA ASN A 26 44.16 -12.28 -48.32
C ASN A 26 42.63 -12.18 -48.45
N GLN A 27 41.97 -13.06 -49.22
CA GLN A 27 40.51 -13.10 -49.30
C GLN A 27 39.89 -13.59 -47.98
N ASN A 28 40.52 -14.55 -47.31
CA ASN A 28 40.10 -15.04 -45.99
C ASN A 28 40.29 -13.97 -44.91
N GLU A 29 41.45 -13.29 -44.87
CA GLU A 29 41.73 -12.18 -43.96
C GLU A 29 40.77 -10.99 -44.17
N ASN A 30 40.48 -10.64 -45.43
CA ASN A 30 39.54 -9.57 -45.74
C ASN A 30 38.09 -9.96 -45.39
N HIS A 31 37.72 -11.23 -45.55
CA HIS A 31 36.43 -11.74 -45.08
C HIS A 31 36.34 -11.75 -43.54
N VAL A 32 37.41 -12.16 -42.84
CA VAL A 32 37.48 -12.13 -41.37
C VAL A 32 37.41 -10.69 -40.84
N TYR A 33 38.10 -9.75 -41.47
CA TYR A 33 38.05 -8.33 -41.12
C TYR A 33 36.63 -7.74 -41.30
N LEU A 34 35.97 -8.03 -42.42
CA LEU A 34 34.61 -7.55 -42.68
C LEU A 34 33.57 -8.14 -41.70
N GLU A 35 33.68 -9.42 -41.36
CA GLU A 35 32.83 -10.06 -40.34
C GLU A 35 33.12 -9.50 -38.94
N SER A 36 34.38 -9.27 -38.58
CA SER A 36 34.76 -8.62 -37.32
C SER A 36 34.17 -7.22 -37.23
N LYS A 37 34.34 -6.40 -38.27
CA LYS A 37 33.81 -5.03 -38.33
C LYS A 37 32.28 -5.00 -38.24
N LYS A 38 31.59 -5.98 -38.82
CA LYS A 38 30.13 -6.12 -38.73
C LYS A 38 29.71 -6.48 -37.30
N ARG A 39 30.43 -7.39 -36.64
CA ARG A 39 30.21 -7.73 -35.22
C ARG A 39 30.44 -6.51 -34.33
N ASP A 40 31.57 -5.82 -34.50
CA ASP A 40 31.89 -4.61 -33.73
C ASP A 40 30.82 -3.53 -33.91
N HIS A 41 30.29 -3.35 -35.13
CA HIS A 41 29.19 -2.43 -35.39
C HIS A 41 27.91 -2.84 -34.65
N GLN A 42 27.54 -4.13 -34.69
CA GLN A 42 26.38 -4.65 -33.96
C GLN A 42 26.54 -4.48 -32.45
N ASP A 43 27.74 -4.73 -31.93
CA ASP A 43 28.07 -4.56 -30.51
C ASP A 43 27.95 -3.07 -30.10
N ILE A 44 28.46 -2.15 -30.92
CA ILE A 44 28.32 -0.70 -30.68
C ILE A 44 26.85 -0.27 -30.71
N VAL A 45 26.07 -0.76 -31.67
CA VAL A 45 24.63 -0.45 -31.75
C VAL A 45 23.91 -0.92 -30.48
N LEU A 46 24.18 -2.14 -30.01
CA LEU A 46 23.61 -2.67 -28.77
C LEU A 46 24.02 -1.84 -27.53
N LEU A 47 25.28 -1.40 -27.47
CA LEU A 47 25.77 -0.53 -26.39
C LEU A 47 25.06 0.83 -26.39
N ILE A 48 24.83 1.42 -27.57
CA ILE A 48 24.08 2.67 -27.71
C ILE A 48 22.64 2.48 -27.25
N GLU A 49 21.95 1.44 -27.72
CA GLU A 49 20.57 1.14 -27.33
C GLU A 49 20.44 0.97 -25.81
N THR A 50 21.41 0.27 -25.18
CA THR A 50 21.45 0.09 -23.73
C THR A 50 21.66 1.43 -23.00
N ALA A 51 22.62 2.24 -23.46
CA ALA A 51 22.90 3.54 -22.85
C ALA A 51 21.73 4.53 -23.01
N GLU A 52 21.02 4.50 -24.14
CA GLU A 52 19.83 5.31 -24.37
C GLU A 52 18.67 4.89 -23.44
N ALA A 53 18.48 3.59 -23.21
CA ALA A 53 17.49 3.08 -22.27
C ALA A 53 17.82 3.50 -20.82
N GLU A 54 19.08 3.38 -20.41
CA GLU A 54 19.54 3.83 -19.08
C GLU A 54 19.37 5.34 -18.90
N LEU A 55 19.72 6.14 -19.92
CA LEU A 55 19.55 7.60 -19.87
C LEU A 55 18.08 7.99 -19.80
N ALA A 56 17.20 7.31 -20.55
CA ALA A 56 15.76 7.55 -20.51
C ALA A 56 15.19 7.26 -19.11
N ASP A 57 15.63 6.17 -18.48
CA ASP A 57 15.26 5.82 -17.12
C ASP A 57 15.77 6.83 -16.08
N LEU A 58 17.03 7.28 -16.16
CA LEU A 58 17.55 8.33 -15.29
C LEU A 58 16.78 9.65 -15.43
N ARG A 59 16.40 10.01 -16.67
CA ARG A 59 15.55 11.18 -16.93
C ARG A 59 14.17 11.04 -16.31
N LEU A 60 13.56 9.85 -16.41
CA LEU A 60 12.28 9.57 -15.77
C LEU A 60 12.40 9.73 -14.25
N ARG A 61 13.36 9.06 -13.61
CA ARG A 61 13.52 9.13 -12.15
C ARG A 61 13.78 10.56 -11.67
N LYS A 62 14.58 11.33 -12.40
CA LYS A 62 14.74 12.78 -12.13
C LYS A 62 13.40 13.51 -12.19
N ALA A 63 12.62 13.27 -13.24
CA ALA A 63 11.31 13.91 -13.39
C ALA A 63 10.35 13.52 -12.25
N LEU A 64 10.39 12.26 -11.80
CA LEU A 64 9.59 11.79 -10.65
C LEU A 64 9.96 12.54 -9.36
N ILE A 65 11.25 12.72 -9.07
CA ILE A 65 11.73 13.46 -7.87
C ILE A 65 11.29 14.93 -7.90
N GLU A 66 11.30 15.55 -9.08
CA GLU A 66 10.96 16.96 -9.27
C GLU A 66 9.43 17.20 -9.43
N SER A 67 8.63 16.14 -9.45
CA SER A 67 7.19 16.21 -9.68
C SER A 67 6.41 16.55 -8.43
N ASP A 68 5.33 17.31 -8.61
CA ASP A 68 4.28 17.41 -7.61
C ASP A 68 3.33 16.22 -7.73
N PHE A 69 2.38 16.13 -6.80
CA PHE A 69 1.42 15.03 -6.76
C PHE A 69 0.61 14.87 -8.06
N SER A 70 0.19 15.97 -8.69
CA SER A 70 -0.57 15.93 -9.94
C SER A 70 0.22 15.28 -11.08
N LYS A 71 1.50 15.64 -11.22
CA LYS A 71 2.36 15.00 -12.23
C LYS A 71 2.68 13.55 -11.90
N LEU A 72 2.83 13.21 -10.61
CA LEU A 72 2.99 11.81 -10.20
C LEU A 72 1.77 10.98 -10.59
N LEU A 73 0.54 11.51 -10.47
CA LEU A 73 -0.66 10.86 -10.97
C LEU A 73 -0.65 10.70 -12.50
N ASP A 74 -0.24 11.71 -13.26
CA ASP A 74 -0.12 11.60 -14.72
C ASP A 74 0.85 10.47 -15.12
N TYR A 75 1.97 10.35 -14.40
CA TYR A 75 2.92 9.26 -14.60
C TYR A 75 2.34 7.91 -14.16
N PHE A 76 1.58 7.87 -13.06
CA PHE A 76 0.89 6.66 -12.60
C PHE A 76 -0.08 6.15 -13.66
N THR A 77 -0.96 7.01 -14.18
CA THR A 77 -1.89 6.65 -15.25
C THR A 77 -1.14 6.18 -16.49
N ARG A 78 -0.06 6.87 -16.88
CA ARG A 78 0.71 6.50 -18.08
C ARG A 78 1.37 5.12 -17.98
N TYR A 79 2.08 4.86 -16.88
CA TYR A 79 2.97 3.71 -16.77
C TYR A 79 2.35 2.52 -16.04
N ILE A 80 1.39 2.76 -15.14
CA ILE A 80 0.75 1.71 -14.35
C ILE A 80 -0.60 1.35 -14.97
N THR A 81 -1.52 2.31 -15.12
CA THR A 81 -2.87 2.05 -15.66
C THR A 81 -2.86 1.72 -17.15
N ASN A 82 -2.15 2.50 -17.96
CA ASN A 82 -2.07 2.30 -19.41
C ASN A 82 -0.96 1.31 -19.84
N GLU A 83 -0.28 0.67 -18.87
CA GLU A 83 0.76 -0.34 -19.09
C GLU A 83 1.88 0.09 -20.07
N THR A 84 2.20 1.39 -20.12
CA THR A 84 3.34 1.85 -20.92
C THR A 84 4.63 1.27 -20.34
N PRO A 85 5.57 0.76 -21.17
CA PRO A 85 6.83 0.25 -20.68
C PRO A 85 7.57 1.26 -19.79
N ILE A 86 7.96 0.79 -18.61
CA ILE A 86 8.73 1.52 -17.61
C ILE A 86 9.78 0.56 -17.04
N SER A 87 10.95 1.09 -16.67
CA SER A 87 11.95 0.29 -15.97
C SER A 87 11.39 -0.20 -14.62
N PRO A 88 11.85 -1.36 -14.12
CA PRO A 88 11.43 -1.84 -12.78
C PRO A 88 11.70 -0.81 -11.68
N ILE A 89 12.85 -0.11 -11.75
CA ILE A 89 13.22 0.87 -10.73
C ILE A 89 12.39 2.14 -10.85
N GLY A 90 12.12 2.61 -12.07
CA GLY A 90 11.22 3.75 -12.29
C GLY A 90 9.80 3.46 -11.79
N LYS A 91 9.31 2.23 -11.99
CA LYS A 91 8.02 1.77 -11.43
C LYS A 91 8.04 1.81 -9.90
N THR A 92 9.07 1.25 -9.27
CA THR A 92 9.20 1.27 -7.80
C THR A 92 9.24 2.70 -7.26
N SER A 93 10.07 3.59 -7.83
CA SER A 93 10.16 4.99 -7.40
C SER A 93 8.85 5.75 -7.58
N LEU A 94 8.13 5.52 -8.68
CA LEU A 94 6.83 6.15 -8.91
C LEU A 94 5.82 5.77 -7.82
N ILE A 95 5.71 4.46 -7.52
CA ILE A 95 4.80 3.96 -6.48
C ILE A 95 5.22 4.49 -5.10
N GLU A 96 6.52 4.49 -4.80
CA GLU A 96 7.07 5.03 -3.56
C GLU A 96 6.71 6.51 -3.37
N TYR A 97 6.87 7.34 -4.39
CA TYR A 97 6.58 8.78 -4.28
C TYR A 97 5.09 9.07 -4.18
N VAL A 98 4.24 8.33 -4.89
CA VAL A 98 2.78 8.40 -4.71
C VAL A 98 2.39 7.99 -3.29
N ALA A 99 2.98 6.89 -2.77
CA ALA A 99 2.74 6.45 -1.40
C ALA A 99 3.22 7.47 -0.37
N TYR A 100 4.38 8.08 -0.60
CA TYR A 100 4.94 9.11 0.27
C TYR A 100 4.05 10.35 0.35
N GLU A 101 3.55 10.86 -0.78
CA GLU A 101 2.67 12.05 -0.75
C GLU A 101 1.40 11.80 0.08
N LEU A 102 0.84 10.59 0.05
CA LEU A 102 -0.27 10.21 0.92
C LEU A 102 0.13 10.12 2.40
N LEU A 103 1.29 9.53 2.69
CA LEU A 103 1.79 9.34 4.06
C LEU A 103 2.47 10.58 4.65
N ARG A 104 2.71 11.62 3.86
CA ARG A 104 3.42 12.85 4.24
C ARG A 104 3.01 13.48 5.58
N PRO A 105 1.73 13.46 6.01
CA PRO A 105 1.35 13.97 7.33
C PRO A 105 2.06 13.29 8.50
N LEU A 106 2.54 12.05 8.32
CA LEU A 106 3.25 11.30 9.34
C LEU A 106 4.69 11.79 9.59
N ASN A 107 5.21 12.74 8.80
CA ASN A 107 6.54 13.31 9.03
C ASN A 107 6.69 13.90 10.44
N ASP A 108 5.61 14.38 11.05
CA ASP A 108 5.64 14.93 12.41
C ASP A 108 5.96 13.89 13.50
N ILE A 109 5.77 12.60 13.21
CA ILE A 109 6.15 11.46 14.05
C ILE A 109 7.35 10.67 13.52
N GLY A 110 8.14 11.28 12.62
CA GLY A 110 9.37 10.72 12.09
C GLY A 110 9.14 9.63 11.05
N LEU A 111 8.39 9.96 9.98
CA LEU A 111 8.23 9.11 8.82
C LEU A 111 9.56 8.96 8.07
N GLU A 112 10.04 7.73 7.95
CA GLU A 112 11.30 7.38 7.29
C GLU A 112 11.11 6.10 6.47
N LEU A 113 11.75 6.00 5.31
CA LEU A 113 11.73 4.76 4.53
C LEU A 113 12.52 3.68 5.27
N SER A 114 12.02 2.45 5.30
CA SER A 114 12.70 1.35 5.97
C SER A 114 14.00 0.97 5.26
N GLU A 115 15.06 0.76 6.03
CA GLU A 115 16.36 0.30 5.50
C GLU A 115 16.31 -1.16 5.01
N THR A 116 15.33 -1.94 5.47
CA THR A 116 15.25 -3.39 5.20
C THR A 116 14.20 -3.79 4.18
N ALA A 117 13.24 -2.91 3.86
CA ALA A 117 12.14 -3.20 2.97
C ALA A 117 11.76 -1.95 2.15
N TYR A 118 11.78 -2.07 0.82
CA TYR A 118 11.55 -0.97 -0.11
C TYR A 118 10.09 -0.50 -0.18
N ASP A 119 9.17 -1.27 0.41
CA ASP A 119 7.73 -1.08 0.42
C ASP A 119 7.19 -0.75 1.83
N THR A 120 8.08 -0.39 2.76
CA THR A 120 7.72 -0.07 4.14
C THR A 120 8.21 1.32 4.54
N TRP A 121 7.28 2.13 5.02
CA TRP A 121 7.58 3.34 5.77
C TRP A 121 7.49 3.08 7.27
N LYS A 122 8.42 3.63 8.03
CA LYS A 122 8.51 3.52 9.48
C LYS A 122 8.20 4.86 10.13
N THR A 123 7.50 4.80 11.26
CA THR A 123 7.33 5.94 12.17
C THR A 123 7.79 5.55 13.58
N ARG A 124 7.76 6.50 14.52
CA ARG A 124 7.97 6.20 15.95
C ARG A 124 6.90 5.26 16.54
N HIS A 125 5.73 5.16 15.94
CA HIS A 125 4.56 4.51 16.55
C HIS A 125 4.09 3.26 15.83
N PHE A 126 4.31 3.15 14.52
CA PHE A 126 3.86 2.02 13.69
C PHE A 126 4.63 1.97 12.36
N LEU A 127 4.51 0.85 11.65
CA LEU A 127 4.96 0.70 10.26
C LEU A 127 3.76 0.82 9.31
N ALA A 128 4.00 1.35 8.12
CA ALA A 128 3.05 1.42 7.02
C ALA A 128 3.68 0.75 5.80
N ASN A 129 3.17 -0.43 5.46
CA ASN A 129 3.50 -1.13 4.23
C ASN A 129 2.56 -0.67 3.12
N TYR A 130 3.04 -0.67 1.89
CA TYR A 130 2.20 -0.40 0.73
C TYR A 130 2.50 -1.37 -0.40
N ASN A 131 1.48 -1.76 -1.16
CA ASN A 131 1.67 -2.54 -2.38
C ASN A 131 0.57 -2.20 -3.40
N LEU A 132 0.81 -2.54 -4.66
CA LEU A 132 -0.22 -2.49 -5.69
C LEU A 132 -0.93 -3.84 -5.76
N ASN A 133 -2.26 -3.83 -5.78
CA ASN A 133 -3.06 -5.01 -6.09
C ASN A 133 -3.13 -5.25 -7.62
N GLU A 134 -3.89 -6.27 -8.03
CA GLU A 134 -4.08 -6.61 -9.46
C GLU A 134 -4.84 -5.53 -10.24
N GLN A 135 -5.59 -4.68 -9.55
CA GLN A 135 -6.38 -3.57 -10.09
C GLN A 135 -5.59 -2.25 -10.12
N ASN A 136 -4.29 -2.27 -9.80
CA ASN A 136 -3.44 -1.09 -9.67
C ASN A 136 -3.88 -0.11 -8.57
N GLU A 137 -4.61 -0.60 -7.56
CA GLU A 137 -4.93 0.15 -6.36
C GLU A 137 -3.81 -0.03 -5.33
N LEU A 138 -3.52 1.06 -4.63
CA LEU A 138 -2.48 1.10 -3.60
C LEU A 138 -3.08 0.72 -2.25
N ILE A 139 -2.71 -0.45 -1.75
CA ILE A 139 -3.17 -0.96 -0.46
C ILE A 139 -2.15 -0.56 0.61
N PHE A 140 -2.61 0.11 1.66
CA PHE A 140 -1.79 0.40 2.84
C PHE A 140 -2.14 -0.53 4.00
N SER A 141 -1.11 -1.18 4.52
CA SER A 141 -1.19 -2.09 5.65
C SER A 141 -0.38 -1.58 6.82
N PHE A 142 -0.96 -1.54 8.00
CA PHE A 142 -0.32 -0.95 9.18
C PHE A 142 0.05 -2.00 10.21
N ILE A 143 1.26 -1.88 10.77
CA ILE A 143 1.75 -2.75 11.85
C ILE A 143 1.97 -1.89 13.09
N ILE A 144 1.12 -2.09 14.09
CA ILE A 144 1.22 -1.42 15.39
C ILE A 144 1.98 -2.35 16.35
N PRO A 145 3.04 -1.88 17.04
CA PRO A 145 3.74 -2.69 18.02
C PRO A 145 2.82 -3.03 19.19
N THR A 146 2.86 -4.28 19.64
CA THR A 146 2.08 -4.75 20.77
C THR A 146 2.66 -4.25 22.10
N ILE A 147 1.84 -4.17 23.15
CA ILE A 147 2.32 -3.87 24.52
C ILE A 147 3.33 -4.94 24.96
N ASN A 148 3.08 -6.20 24.58
CA ASN A 148 3.93 -7.33 24.91
C ASN A 148 4.53 -7.93 23.62
N GLN A 149 5.84 -7.72 23.46
CA GLN A 149 6.63 -8.12 22.29
C GLN A 149 6.62 -9.63 21.99
N ARG A 150 6.11 -10.47 22.89
CA ARG A 150 5.88 -11.90 22.62
C ARG A 150 4.77 -12.14 21.59
N TYR A 151 3.86 -11.18 21.44
CA TYR A 151 2.77 -11.24 20.48
C TYR A 151 3.15 -10.44 19.24
N GLN A 152 2.96 -11.06 18.08
CA GLN A 152 3.04 -10.39 16.79
C GLN A 152 1.61 -10.25 16.26
N VAL A 153 1.32 -9.07 15.72
CA VAL A 153 0.06 -8.81 15.00
C VAL A 153 0.42 -8.66 13.54
N GLU A 154 -0.33 -9.34 12.69
CA GLU A 154 -0.19 -9.22 11.24
C GLU A 154 -0.50 -7.79 10.77
N ALA A 155 0.04 -7.41 9.62
CA ALA A 155 -0.24 -6.11 9.04
C ALA A 155 -1.73 -5.98 8.74
N ILE A 156 -2.34 -4.88 9.17
CA ILE A 156 -3.76 -4.61 9.01
C ILE A 156 -3.94 -3.81 7.72
N ASN A 157 -4.38 -4.47 6.65
CA ASN A 157 -4.74 -3.83 5.38
C ASN A 157 -5.93 -2.90 5.62
N LEU A 158 -5.70 -1.60 5.72
CA LEU A 158 -6.70 -0.66 6.23
C LEU A 158 -7.21 0.28 5.15
N LEU A 159 -6.31 0.79 4.31
CA LEU A 159 -6.65 1.77 3.28
C LEU A 159 -6.42 1.14 1.91
N GLU A 160 -7.38 1.37 1.03
CA GLU A 160 -7.29 1.04 -0.39
C GLU A 160 -7.48 2.35 -1.15
N VAL A 161 -6.46 2.73 -1.90
CA VAL A 161 -6.41 3.99 -2.62
C VAL A 161 -6.42 3.68 -4.10
N SER A 162 -7.39 4.23 -4.83
CA SER A 162 -7.43 4.18 -6.29
C SER A 162 -6.94 5.51 -6.85
N PRO A 163 -5.70 5.58 -7.37
CA PRO A 163 -5.20 6.80 -8.00
C PRO A 163 -5.96 7.17 -9.28
N GLU A 164 -6.59 6.18 -9.95
CA GLU A 164 -7.37 6.40 -11.17
C GLU A 164 -8.70 7.09 -10.88
N THR A 165 -9.47 6.59 -9.91
CA THR A 165 -10.77 7.18 -9.57
C THR A 165 -10.66 8.31 -8.54
N MET A 166 -9.48 8.51 -7.96
CA MET A 166 -9.24 9.44 -6.85
C MET A 166 -10.12 9.11 -5.64
N GLU A 167 -10.29 7.82 -5.33
CA GLU A 167 -11.08 7.35 -4.19
C GLU A 167 -10.21 6.65 -3.15
N ILE A 168 -10.58 6.83 -1.87
CA ILE A 168 -10.02 6.07 -0.76
C ILE A 168 -11.13 5.34 -0.04
N THR A 169 -10.97 4.03 0.04
CA THR A 169 -11.84 3.13 0.78
C THR A 169 -11.12 2.65 2.04
N ILE A 170 -11.85 2.63 3.16
CA ILE A 170 -11.36 2.07 4.42
C ILE A 170 -12.10 0.77 4.67
N GLN A 171 -11.34 -0.26 5.05
CA GLN A 171 -11.86 -1.59 5.29
C GLN A 171 -12.48 -1.67 6.69
N ASP A 172 -13.81 -1.53 6.78
CA ASP A 172 -14.53 -1.42 8.07
C ASP A 172 -14.35 -2.64 8.99
N ASP A 173 -14.32 -3.86 8.45
CA ASP A 173 -14.04 -5.08 9.22
C ASP A 173 -12.66 -5.05 9.90
N ARG A 174 -11.71 -4.35 9.28
CA ARG A 174 -10.35 -4.16 9.80
C ARG A 174 -10.33 -3.10 10.90
N VAL A 175 -11.22 -2.10 10.83
CA VAL A 175 -11.45 -1.15 11.92
C VAL A 175 -12.04 -1.86 13.14
N LEU A 176 -13.02 -2.75 12.96
CA LEU A 176 -13.56 -3.56 14.05
C LEU A 176 -12.51 -4.49 14.66
N SER A 177 -11.62 -5.05 13.82
CA SER A 177 -10.47 -5.84 14.28
C SER A 177 -9.51 -5.02 15.16
N LEU A 178 -9.24 -3.75 14.80
CA LEU A 178 -8.45 -2.84 15.64
C LEU A 178 -9.08 -2.61 17.02
N ILE A 179 -10.40 -2.41 17.06
CA ILE A 179 -11.15 -2.26 18.32
C ILE A 179 -11.01 -3.55 19.15
N ARG A 180 -11.15 -4.72 18.53
CA ARG A 180 -10.95 -6.02 19.20
C ARG A 180 -9.57 -6.17 19.81
N TYR A 181 -8.53 -5.90 19.02
CA TYR A 181 -7.15 -6.04 19.47
C TYR A 181 -6.83 -5.12 20.64
N TRP A 182 -7.50 -3.98 20.73
CA TRP A 182 -7.39 -3.04 21.84
C TRP A 182 -8.19 -3.46 23.08
N SER A 183 -9.50 -3.68 22.95
CA SER A 183 -10.41 -3.83 24.10
C SER A 183 -10.49 -5.26 24.64
N VAL A 184 -10.51 -6.25 23.75
CA VAL A 184 -10.73 -7.66 24.09
C VAL A 184 -9.41 -8.37 24.27
N ASP A 185 -8.55 -8.33 23.24
CA ASP A 185 -7.30 -9.09 23.24
C ASP A 185 -6.17 -8.36 23.99
N ARG A 186 -6.36 -7.07 24.33
CA ARG A 186 -5.42 -6.22 25.07
C ARG A 186 -4.00 -6.21 24.47
N LEU A 187 -3.91 -6.32 23.16
CA LEU A 187 -2.66 -6.30 22.40
C LEU A 187 -2.10 -4.88 22.28
N PHE A 188 -2.98 -3.89 22.24
CA PHE A 188 -2.64 -2.47 22.11
C PHE A 188 -3.13 -1.67 23.32
N SER A 189 -2.36 -0.66 23.71
CA SER A 189 -2.79 0.30 24.73
C SER A 189 -3.72 1.35 24.14
N THR A 190 -4.55 1.96 24.99
CA THR A 190 -5.42 3.08 24.58
C THR A 190 -4.62 4.22 23.95
N GLY A 191 -3.43 4.53 24.47
CA GLY A 191 -2.55 5.55 23.91
C GLY A 191 -2.08 5.22 22.48
N GLN A 192 -1.68 3.96 22.23
CA GLN A 192 -1.25 3.53 20.90
C GLN A 192 -2.38 3.66 19.86
N ILE A 193 -3.59 3.23 20.20
CA ILE A 193 -4.72 3.28 19.28
C ILE A 193 -5.24 4.70 19.08
N THR A 194 -5.21 5.53 20.13
CA THR A 194 -5.55 6.96 20.01
C THR A 194 -4.59 7.67 19.05
N ILE A 195 -3.28 7.45 19.21
CA ILE A 195 -2.26 8.02 18.31
C ILE A 195 -2.48 7.50 16.89
N PHE A 196 -2.65 6.19 16.71
CA PHE A 196 -2.89 5.59 15.40
C PHE A 196 -4.13 6.20 14.71
N ASN A 197 -5.29 6.21 15.39
CA ASN A 197 -6.53 6.77 14.87
C ASN A 197 -6.40 8.25 14.49
N HIS A 198 -5.71 9.04 15.32
CA HIS A 198 -5.44 10.43 15.01
C HIS A 198 -4.58 10.59 13.74
N LYS A 199 -3.54 9.77 13.60
CA LYS A 199 -2.62 9.80 12.46
C LYS A 199 -3.29 9.35 11.16
N ILE A 200 -4.12 8.32 11.19
CA ILE A 200 -4.92 7.92 10.03
C ILE A 200 -5.88 9.04 9.62
N ASN A 201 -6.54 9.71 10.56
CA ASN A 201 -7.39 10.85 10.24
C ASN A 201 -6.62 12.02 9.60
N GLN A 202 -5.38 12.26 10.00
CA GLN A 202 -4.51 13.26 9.35
C GLN A 202 -4.16 12.86 7.90
N ILE A 203 -3.91 11.57 7.65
CA ILE A 203 -3.73 11.04 6.28
C ILE A 203 -4.99 11.28 5.46
N LEU A 204 -6.17 10.92 5.97
CA LEU A 204 -7.44 11.10 5.25
C LEU A 204 -7.76 12.58 5.01
N ALA A 205 -7.47 13.46 5.97
CA ALA A 205 -7.63 14.89 5.79
C ALA A 205 -6.69 15.42 4.70
N HIS A 206 -5.43 14.99 4.70
CA HIS A 206 -4.46 15.38 3.68
C HIS A 206 -4.82 14.83 2.29
N ALA A 207 -5.25 13.59 2.19
CA ALA A 207 -5.69 13.00 0.92
C ALA A 207 -6.81 13.82 0.28
N ARG A 208 -7.76 14.35 1.07
CA ARG A 208 -8.78 15.28 0.55
C ARG A 208 -8.17 16.57 -0.01
N THR A 209 -7.08 17.08 0.58
CA THR A 209 -6.35 18.24 0.02
C THR A 209 -5.64 17.93 -1.29
N LEU A 210 -5.27 16.66 -1.50
CA LEU A 210 -4.72 16.16 -2.76
C LEU A 210 -5.81 15.88 -3.83
N GLY A 211 -7.09 16.00 -3.45
CA GLY A 211 -8.23 15.82 -4.35
C GLY A 211 -8.94 14.46 -4.22
N PHE A 212 -8.54 13.60 -3.28
CA PHE A 212 -9.22 12.31 -3.09
C PHE A 212 -10.59 12.47 -2.44
N PHE A 213 -11.54 11.68 -2.92
CA PHE A 213 -12.80 11.42 -2.25
C PHE A 213 -12.62 10.30 -1.23
N VAL A 214 -13.00 10.55 0.02
CA VAL A 214 -12.98 9.55 1.10
C VAL A 214 -14.43 9.21 1.42
N ASN A 215 -14.80 7.94 1.23
CA ASN A 215 -16.13 7.45 1.55
C ASN A 215 -16.45 7.62 3.05
N GLN A 216 -17.73 7.62 3.42
CA GLN A 216 -18.09 7.54 4.85
C GLN A 216 -17.55 6.24 5.43
N THR A 217 -16.72 6.35 6.47
CA THR A 217 -16.00 5.20 7.03
C THR A 217 -16.00 5.28 8.55
N LEU A 218 -15.72 4.15 9.20
CA LEU A 218 -15.66 4.09 10.66
C LEU A 218 -14.51 4.92 11.27
N LEU A 219 -13.56 5.37 10.44
CA LEU A 219 -12.41 6.17 10.89
C LEU A 219 -12.54 7.66 10.67
N ASP A 220 -13.42 8.11 9.79
CA ASP A 220 -13.53 9.52 9.42
C ASP A 220 -14.08 10.37 10.57
N ASN A 221 -13.24 11.26 11.12
CA ASN A 221 -13.65 12.21 12.15
C ASN A 221 -13.90 13.63 11.62
N THR A 222 -13.98 13.84 10.30
CA THR A 222 -14.19 15.20 9.76
C THR A 222 -15.61 15.73 9.97
N LYS A 223 -16.55 14.84 10.30
CA LYS A 223 -17.96 15.13 10.55
C LYS A 223 -18.40 14.47 11.86
N PRO A 224 -19.53 14.90 12.44
CA PRO A 224 -20.16 14.14 13.50
C PRO A 224 -20.49 12.72 13.05
N LEU A 225 -20.24 11.76 13.94
CA LEU A 225 -20.51 10.35 13.73
C LEU A 225 -22.01 10.12 13.84
N HIS A 226 -22.60 9.68 12.73
CA HIS A 226 -23.94 9.11 12.67
C HIS A 226 -23.85 7.82 11.88
N LEU A 227 -24.01 6.70 12.56
CA LEU A 227 -23.71 5.39 12.00
C LEU A 227 -24.72 4.36 12.47
N THR A 228 -25.17 3.52 11.55
CA THR A 228 -25.93 2.32 11.85
C THR A 228 -25.05 1.10 11.60
N LEU A 229 -24.83 0.29 12.63
CA LEU A 229 -24.05 -0.95 12.56
C LEU A 229 -24.95 -2.15 12.85
N GLN A 230 -24.75 -3.22 12.10
CA GLN A 230 -25.30 -4.53 12.42
C GLN A 230 -24.18 -5.38 13.00
N SER A 231 -24.34 -5.78 14.26
CA SER A 231 -23.41 -6.67 14.95
C SER A 231 -23.75 -8.11 14.65
N GLU A 232 -22.74 -8.95 14.47
CA GLU A 232 -22.92 -10.40 14.36
C GLU A 232 -23.28 -11.05 15.71
N PHE A 233 -23.12 -10.32 16.82
CA PHE A 233 -23.37 -10.81 18.17
C PHE A 233 -24.83 -10.62 18.60
N GLU A 234 -25.39 -11.65 19.20
CA GLU A 234 -26.69 -11.57 19.85
C GLU A 234 -26.66 -10.64 21.07
N LEU A 235 -27.75 -9.90 21.27
CA LEU A 235 -27.93 -9.08 22.45
C LEU A 235 -28.27 -9.98 23.64
N THR A 236 -27.35 -10.05 24.62
CA THR A 236 -27.53 -10.85 25.83
C THR A 236 -27.94 -9.98 27.02
N GLU A 237 -28.73 -10.54 27.94
CA GLU A 237 -29.12 -9.85 29.18
C GLU A 237 -27.90 -9.40 29.98
N GLN A 238 -26.86 -10.23 30.05
CA GLN A 238 -25.61 -9.89 30.73
C GLN A 238 -24.97 -8.60 30.20
N VAL A 239 -24.92 -8.40 28.88
CA VAL A 239 -24.34 -7.19 28.30
C VAL A 239 -25.22 -5.97 28.58
N LEU A 240 -26.55 -6.13 28.56
CA LEU A 240 -27.47 -5.06 28.94
C LEU A 240 -27.34 -4.68 30.42
N ASP A 241 -27.20 -5.66 31.31
CA ASP A 241 -27.01 -5.45 32.74
C ASP A 241 -25.69 -4.72 33.03
N ASP A 242 -24.59 -5.12 32.39
CA ASP A 242 -23.29 -4.47 32.55
C ASP A 242 -23.34 -2.99 32.10
N ILE A 243 -24.04 -2.71 30.99
CA ILE A 243 -24.27 -1.34 30.50
C ILE A 243 -25.13 -0.56 31.50
N PHE A 244 -26.22 -1.15 31.99
CA PHE A 244 -27.11 -0.52 32.97
C PHE A 244 -26.38 -0.18 34.27
N ILE A 245 -25.58 -1.12 34.81
CA ILE A 245 -24.78 -0.90 36.02
C ILE A 245 -23.75 0.22 35.79
N THR A 246 -23.09 0.24 34.63
CA THR A 246 -22.08 1.26 34.32
C THR A 246 -22.69 2.65 34.19
N THR A 247 -23.84 2.76 33.50
CA THR A 247 -24.56 4.03 33.35
C THR A 247 -25.10 4.55 34.68
N MET A 248 -25.64 3.68 35.54
CA MET A 248 -26.08 4.05 36.90
C MET A 248 -24.95 4.58 37.79
N ASN A 249 -23.73 4.09 37.60
CA ASN A 249 -22.56 4.55 38.36
C ASN A 249 -21.95 5.86 37.82
N HIS A 250 -22.47 6.40 36.70
CA HIS A 250 -21.93 7.59 36.07
C HIS A 250 -23.00 8.71 35.98
N PRO A 251 -22.86 9.82 36.74
CA PRO A 251 -23.93 10.82 36.88
C PRO A 251 -24.38 11.52 35.59
N SER A 252 -23.57 11.47 34.54
CA SER A 252 -23.84 12.11 33.25
C SER A 252 -24.40 11.17 32.19
N TYR A 253 -24.60 9.89 32.52
CA TYR A 253 -25.14 8.88 31.60
C TYR A 253 -26.55 8.50 32.03
N ASP A 254 -27.33 8.01 31.08
CA ASP A 254 -28.67 7.46 31.34
C ASP A 254 -28.92 6.23 30.47
N PHE A 255 -29.77 5.33 30.94
CA PHE A 255 -30.15 4.12 30.23
C PHE A 255 -31.66 3.95 30.25
N GLU A 256 -32.27 4.11 29.08
CA GLU A 256 -33.72 4.10 28.91
C GLU A 256 -34.15 2.92 28.02
N LYS A 257 -35.16 2.18 28.47
CA LYS A 257 -35.87 1.25 27.59
C LYS A 257 -36.97 2.02 26.84
N ILE A 258 -36.84 2.15 25.52
CA ILE A 258 -37.78 2.92 24.69
C ILE A 258 -38.92 2.03 24.19
N MET A 259 -38.58 0.82 23.73
CA MET A 259 -39.53 -0.19 23.28
C MET A 259 -39.12 -1.56 23.82
N GLU A 260 -39.94 -2.59 23.54
CA GLU A 260 -39.75 -3.94 24.09
C GLU A 260 -38.35 -4.51 23.83
N GLU A 261 -37.81 -4.25 22.63
CA GLU A 261 -36.50 -4.73 22.15
C GLU A 261 -35.57 -3.57 21.71
N GLN A 262 -35.80 -2.37 22.26
CA GLN A 262 -35.02 -1.18 21.93
C GLN A 262 -34.66 -0.37 23.17
N TYR A 263 -33.37 -0.11 23.33
CA TYR A 263 -32.76 0.57 24.45
C TYR A 263 -31.97 1.77 23.96
N LYS A 264 -31.92 2.84 24.76
CA LYS A 264 -31.12 4.02 24.46
C LYS A 264 -30.21 4.33 25.62
N VAL A 265 -28.93 4.45 25.29
CA VAL A 265 -27.87 4.89 26.17
C VAL A 265 -27.62 6.37 25.87
N LEU A 266 -27.91 7.24 26.83
CA LEU A 266 -27.50 8.64 26.79
C LEU A 266 -26.12 8.76 27.44
N LEU A 267 -25.20 9.42 26.75
CA LEU A 267 -23.82 9.60 27.17
C LEU A 267 -23.56 11.08 27.44
N ASP A 268 -22.36 11.41 27.91
CA ASP A 268 -22.01 12.80 28.17
C ASP A 268 -21.98 13.62 26.89
N LYS A 269 -22.21 14.93 27.05
CA LYS A 269 -22.10 15.93 25.98
C LYS A 269 -23.05 15.67 24.80
N GLY A 270 -24.22 15.07 25.04
CA GLY A 270 -25.27 14.88 24.04
C GLY A 270 -24.99 13.73 23.05
N GLN A 271 -24.04 12.86 23.37
CA GLN A 271 -23.76 11.64 22.61
C GLN A 271 -24.77 10.57 23.01
N SER A 272 -25.08 9.64 22.10
CA SER A 272 -26.04 8.57 22.39
C SER A 272 -25.81 7.34 21.54
N LEU A 273 -26.30 6.21 22.04
CA LEU A 273 -26.30 4.94 21.34
C LEU A 273 -27.65 4.25 21.52
N ILE A 274 -28.28 3.86 20.41
CA ILE A 274 -29.51 3.07 20.42
C ILE A 274 -29.14 1.62 20.13
N ILE A 275 -29.64 0.71 20.95
CA ILE A 275 -29.47 -0.73 20.83
C ILE A 275 -30.83 -1.31 20.48
N SER A 276 -30.92 -1.97 19.33
CA SER A 276 -32.15 -2.60 18.87
C SER A 276 -31.87 -4.06 18.52
N LYS A 277 -32.86 -4.92 18.72
CA LYS A 277 -32.79 -6.31 18.27
C LYS A 277 -33.44 -6.47 16.90
N ASN A 278 -32.75 -7.06 15.94
CA ASN A 278 -33.31 -7.29 14.61
C ASN A 278 -34.10 -8.63 14.54
N GLN A 279 -34.76 -8.87 13.40
CA GLN A 279 -35.57 -10.08 13.16
C GLN A 279 -34.76 -11.39 13.21
N GLN A 280 -33.44 -11.32 13.11
CA GLN A 280 -32.51 -12.45 13.16
C GLN A 280 -31.85 -12.59 14.55
N ASN A 281 -32.38 -11.94 15.59
CA ASN A 281 -31.85 -11.96 16.96
C ASN A 281 -30.49 -11.24 17.11
N GLN A 282 -30.02 -10.54 16.08
CA GLN A 282 -28.75 -9.82 16.09
C GLN A 282 -28.93 -8.38 16.60
N THR A 283 -27.84 -7.81 17.11
CA THR A 283 -27.83 -6.46 17.67
C THR A 283 -27.62 -5.42 16.56
N THR A 284 -28.54 -4.46 16.44
CA THR A 284 -28.39 -3.27 15.61
C THR A 284 -28.07 -2.08 16.50
N LEU A 285 -27.06 -1.30 16.13
CA LEU A 285 -26.60 -0.14 16.88
C LEU A 285 -26.73 1.11 16.04
N GLU A 286 -27.35 2.15 16.58
CA GLU A 286 -27.31 3.49 16.01
C GLU A 286 -26.47 4.37 16.91
N ILE A 287 -25.30 4.79 16.42
CA ILE A 287 -24.33 5.59 17.14
C ILE A 287 -24.47 7.04 16.71
N SER A 288 -24.55 7.94 17.69
CA SER A 288 -24.46 9.37 17.47
C SER A 288 -23.44 10.02 18.40
N SER A 289 -22.46 10.72 17.84
CA SER A 289 -21.54 11.57 18.60
C SER A 289 -22.09 12.99 18.86
N GLY A 290 -23.39 13.23 18.62
CA GLY A 290 -23.99 14.55 18.73
C GLY A 290 -23.32 15.53 17.75
N GLU A 291 -22.79 16.64 18.27
CA GLU A 291 -22.04 17.62 17.48
C GLU A 291 -20.52 17.35 17.43
N TYR A 292 -20.04 16.30 18.13
CA TYR A 292 -18.61 16.04 18.23
C TYR A 292 -18.10 15.27 17.02
N HIS A 293 -17.00 15.77 16.47
CA HIS A 293 -16.26 15.14 15.38
C HIS A 293 -15.44 13.96 15.92
N ARG A 294 -15.94 12.73 15.72
CA ARG A 294 -15.34 11.50 16.26
C ARG A 294 -15.34 10.40 15.23
N SER A 295 -14.30 9.57 15.28
CA SER A 295 -14.33 8.26 14.64
C SER A 295 -14.99 7.23 15.58
N VAL A 296 -15.34 6.07 15.03
CA VAL A 296 -15.89 4.95 15.80
C VAL A 296 -14.89 4.44 16.82
N ILE A 297 -13.59 4.38 16.47
CA ILE A 297 -12.54 4.03 17.42
C ILE A 297 -12.52 5.01 18.59
N ASP A 298 -12.55 6.31 18.32
CA ASP A 298 -12.53 7.32 19.40
C ASP A 298 -13.81 7.24 20.25
N PHE A 299 -14.97 7.02 19.65
CA PHE A 299 -16.22 6.80 20.39
C PHE A 299 -16.07 5.62 21.37
N PHE A 300 -15.63 4.45 20.90
CA PHE A 300 -15.49 3.28 21.75
C PHE A 300 -14.34 3.36 22.76
N ILE A 301 -13.29 4.14 22.49
CA ILE A 301 -12.25 4.46 23.48
C ILE A 301 -12.83 5.22 24.67
N ASN A 302 -13.75 6.16 24.42
CA ASN A 302 -14.39 6.93 25.49
C ASN A 302 -15.50 6.13 26.20
N TYR A 303 -16.10 5.16 25.52
CA TYR A 303 -17.20 4.34 26.03
C TYR A 303 -16.90 2.83 25.92
N GLU A 304 -15.79 2.40 26.53
CA GLU A 304 -15.29 1.03 26.41
C GLU A 304 -16.31 -0.04 26.84
N PHE A 305 -17.17 0.29 27.82
CA PHE A 305 -18.24 -0.60 28.29
C PHE A 305 -19.29 -0.93 27.21
N LEU A 306 -19.35 -0.20 26.10
CA LEU A 306 -20.23 -0.46 24.96
C LEU A 306 -19.58 -1.39 23.91
N VAL A 307 -18.27 -1.63 23.97
CA VAL A 307 -17.56 -2.46 23.00
C VAL A 307 -18.08 -3.90 22.89
N PRO A 308 -18.53 -4.56 23.98
CA PRO A 308 -19.15 -5.88 23.89
C PRO A 308 -20.36 -5.96 22.95
N LEU A 309 -20.96 -4.84 22.53
CA LEU A 309 -22.05 -4.84 21.56
C LEU A 309 -21.58 -5.12 20.13
N ILE A 310 -20.33 -4.77 19.79
CA ILE A 310 -19.76 -4.91 18.44
C ILE A 310 -18.68 -5.99 18.36
N VAL A 311 -17.99 -6.28 19.45
CA VAL A 311 -16.86 -7.20 19.47
C VAL A 311 -16.84 -7.96 20.79
N ARG A 312 -16.73 -9.29 20.74
CA ARG A 312 -16.57 -10.16 21.92
C ARG A 312 -15.43 -11.17 21.73
N LYS A 313 -14.94 -11.71 22.85
CA LYS A 313 -14.08 -12.89 22.83
C LYS A 313 -14.95 -14.09 22.45
N VAL A 314 -14.66 -14.73 21.32
CA VAL A 314 -15.31 -15.97 20.89
C VAL A 314 -14.86 -17.13 21.78
#